data_AF-A0A937XEA0-F1
#
_entry.id   AF-A0A937XEA0-F1
#
_cell.length_a   1.000
_cell.length_b   1.000
_cell.length_c   1.000
_cell.angle_alpha   90.00
_cell.angle_beta   90.00
_cell.angle_gamma   90.00
#
_symmetry.space_group_name_H-M   'P 1'
#
loop_
_entity.id
_entity.type
_entity.pdbx_description
1 polymer ?
#
loop_
_entity_poly.entity_id
_entity_poly.type
_entity_poly.pdbx_seq_one_letter_code
_entity_poly.pdbx_strand_id
1 'polypeptide(L)' 'HWIALPGLDGPRAVRAAIRYRHEGADAVVSPLGPGRVRVRFVRPQRAVAPGQVVAFYEDDVVLGAGIIAAAPRS' A
#
# COMPACT_ATOMS: atom_id res chain seq x y z
N HIS A 1 4.69 7.90 -3.47
CA HIS A 1 4.28 8.81 -4.56
C HIS A 1 2.77 8.79 -4.65
N TRP A 2 2.10 9.91 -4.36
CA TRP A 2 0.65 10.03 -4.44
C TRP A 2 0.27 10.70 -5.76
N ILE A 3 -0.82 10.24 -6.38
CA ILE A 3 -1.27 10.68 -7.70
C ILE A 3 -2.61 11.41 -7.55
N ALA A 4 -3.61 10.74 -6.99
CA ALA A 4 -4.95 11.31 -6.82
C ALA A 4 -5.12 12.09 -5.51
N LEU A 5 -4.10 12.11 -4.64
CA LEU A 5 -4.13 12.75 -3.34
C LEU A 5 -2.89 13.65 -3.17
N PRO A 6 -3.01 14.80 -2.49
CA PRO A 6 -1.85 15.61 -2.12
C PRO A 6 -0.97 14.90 -1.08
N GLY A 7 -1.55 13.98 -0.31
CA GLY A 7 -0.90 13.24 0.76
C GLY A 7 -1.90 12.37 1.52
N LEU A 8 -1.47 11.86 2.67
CA LEU A 8 -2.30 11.05 3.55
C LEU A 8 -2.28 11.67 4.96
N ASP A 9 -3.43 12.20 5.39
CA ASP A 9 -3.56 12.90 6.69
C ASP A 9 -3.99 11.97 7.83
N GLY A 10 -4.36 10.72 7.50
CA GLY A 10 -4.81 9.72 8.46
C GLY A 10 -4.97 8.33 7.83
N PRO A 11 -5.37 7.33 8.61
CA PRO A 11 -5.64 5.99 8.08
C PRO A 11 -6.72 6.00 6.98
N ARG A 12 -6.49 5.29 5.88
CA ARG A 12 -7.45 5.14 4.77
C ARG A 12 -7.57 3.67 4.38
N ALA A 13 -8.80 3.22 4.14
CA ALA A 13 -9.06 1.91 3.54
C ALA A 13 -8.80 1.97 2.03
N VAL A 14 -8.06 0.98 1.51
CA VAL A 14 -7.65 0.92 0.10
C VAL A 14 -7.62 -0.53 -0.37
N ARG A 15 -7.63 -0.76 -1.68
CA ARG A 15 -7.08 -1.99 -2.25
C ARG A 15 -5.60 -1.80 -2.54
N ALA A 16 -4.77 -2.70 -2.04
CA ALA A 16 -3.32 -2.68 -2.23
C ALA A 16 -2.85 -3.86 -3.09
N ALA A 17 -2.12 -3.57 -4.16
CA ALA A 17 -1.55 -4.57 -5.06
C ALA A 17 -0.02 -4.58 -4.92
N ILE A 18 0.56 -5.75 -4.64
CA ILE A 18 2.00 -5.93 -4.33
C ILE A 18 2.81 -6.63 -5.43
N ARG A 19 2.17 -6.97 -6.55
CA ARG A 19 2.79 -7.60 -7.72
C ARG A 19 1.95 -7.40 -8.99
N TYR A 20 2.58 -7.53 -10.15
CA TYR A 20 1.89 -7.47 -11.45
C TYR A 20 0.76 -8.52 -11.52
N ARG A 21 -0.40 -8.11 -12.04
CA ARG A 21 -1.66 -8.89 -12.10
C ARG A 21 -2.26 -9.29 -10.74
N HIS A 22 -1.79 -8.73 -9.64
CA HIS A 22 -2.50 -8.87 -8.37
C HIS A 22 -3.78 -8.04 -8.44
N GLU A 23 -4.94 -8.65 -8.21
CA GLU A 23 -6.24 -7.95 -8.21
C GLU A 23 -6.34 -6.87 -7.12
N GLY A 24 -5.44 -6.90 -6.15
CA GLY A 24 -5.47 -6.03 -4.98
C GLY A 24 -6.11 -6.74 -3.81
N ALA A 25 -5.59 -6.49 -2.61
CA ALA A 25 -6.17 -7.00 -1.37
C ALA A 25 -6.54 -5.82 -0.47
N ASP A 26 -7.63 -5.96 0.28
CA ASP A 26 -8.07 -4.93 1.21
C ASP A 26 -7.00 -4.67 2.26
N ALA A 27 -6.72 -3.38 2.47
CA ALA A 27 -5.72 -2.92 3.40
C ALA A 27 -6.11 -1.56 3.99
N VAL A 28 -5.49 -1.24 5.12
CA VAL A 28 -5.47 0.12 5.65
C VAL A 28 -4.06 0.68 5.47
N VAL A 29 -3.95 1.81 4.78
CA VAL A 29 -2.72 2.60 4.69
C VAL A 29 -2.77 3.70 5.75
N SER A 30 -1.68 3.90 6.49
CA SER A 30 -1.60 4.93 7.55
C SER A 30 -0.26 5.66 7.49
N PRO A 31 -0.21 6.97 7.80
CA PRO A 31 1.05 7.71 7.83
C PRO A 31 2.02 7.13 8.88
N LEU A 32 3.32 7.07 8.55
CA LEU A 32 4.38 6.59 9.46
C LEU A 32 5.54 7.60 9.56
N GLY A 33 5.25 8.87 9.27
CA GLY A 33 6.23 9.96 9.18
C GLY A 33 6.54 10.37 7.74
N PRO A 34 7.48 11.31 7.55
CA PRO A 34 7.73 11.93 6.25
C PRO A 34 8.03 10.90 5.16
N GLY A 35 7.21 10.92 4.09
CA GLY A 35 7.39 10.06 2.92
C GLY A 35 7.16 8.56 3.16
N ARG A 36 6.68 8.15 4.35
CA ARG A 36 6.47 6.73 4.69
C ARG A 36 5.05 6.46 5.14
N VAL A 37 4.59 5.27 4.80
CA VAL A 37 3.31 4.73 5.23
C VAL A 37 3.48 3.32 5.76
N ARG A 38 2.59 2.95 6.68
CA ARG A 38 2.36 1.56 7.08
C ARG A 38 1.15 1.04 6.31
N VAL A 39 1.30 -0.13 5.70
CA VAL A 39 0.20 -0.84 5.03
C VAL A 39 -0.12 -2.06 5.87
N ARG A 40 -1.37 -2.19 6.31
CA ARG A 40 -1.86 -3.36 7.04
C ARG A 40 -2.96 -4.02 6.23
N PHE A 41 -2.66 -5.17 5.65
CA PHE A 41 -3.65 -5.97 4.95
C PHE A 41 -4.68 -6.54 5.92
N VAL A 42 -5.94 -6.62 5.50
CA VAL A 42 -7.03 -7.25 6.26
C VAL A 42 -6.77 -8.76 6.39
N ARG A 43 -6.24 -9.39 5.33
CA ARG A 43 -5.79 -10.79 5.34
C ARG A 43 -4.29 -10.87 5.05
N PRO A 44 -3.53 -11.78 5.69
CA PRO A 44 -2.11 -11.97 5.42
C PRO A 44 -1.81 -12.18 3.93
N GLN A 45 -0.78 -11.53 3.43
CA GLN A 45 -0.32 -11.65 2.04
C GLN A 45 1.02 -12.39 2.00
N ARG A 46 1.14 -13.37 1.11
CA ARG A 46 2.39 -14.10 0.90
C ARG A 46 3.33 -13.33 -0.02
N ALA A 47 4.63 -13.57 0.16
CA ALA A 47 5.70 -13.04 -0.69
C ALA A 47 5.74 -11.51 -0.77
N VAL A 48 5.49 -10.82 0.35
CA VAL A 48 5.80 -9.40 0.52
C VAL A 48 7.30 -9.28 0.81
N ALA A 49 8.05 -8.68 -0.11
CA ALA A 49 9.50 -8.56 -0.01
C ALA A 49 9.95 -7.09 -0.19
N PRO A 50 11.01 -6.66 0.51
CA PRO A 50 11.64 -5.36 0.26
C PRO A 50 12.04 -5.19 -1.21
N GLY A 51 11.88 -3.97 -1.73
CA GLY A 51 12.19 -3.63 -3.12
C GLY A 51 11.03 -3.83 -4.10
N GLN A 52 9.97 -4.56 -3.72
CA GLN A 52 8.75 -4.65 -4.51
C GLN A 52 7.94 -3.34 -4.47
N VAL A 53 7.18 -3.09 -5.54
CA VAL A 53 6.23 -1.97 -5.59
C VAL A 53 4.91 -2.41 -4.95
N VAL A 54 4.32 -1.51 -4.15
CA VAL A 54 2.91 -1.57 -3.77
C VAL A 54 2.16 -0.40 -4.41
N ALA A 55 1.03 -0.69 -5.05
CA ALA A 55 0.10 0.30 -5.58
C ALA A 55 -1.19 0.33 -4.76
N PHE A 56 -1.76 1.51 -4.56
CA PHE A 56 -2.97 1.75 -3.78
C PHE A 56 -4.09 2.23 -4.70
N TYR A 57 -5.28 1.64 -4.51
CA TYR A 57 -6.47 1.88 -5.31
C TYR A 57 -7.67 2.20 -4.42
N GLU A 58 -8.54 3.05 -4.93
CA GLU A 58 -9.90 3.26 -4.46
C GLU A 58 -10.80 3.13 -5.69
N ASP A 59 -11.64 2.10 -5.71
CA ASP A 59 -12.35 1.63 -6.90
C ASP A 59 -11.39 1.45 -8.09
N ASP A 60 -11.61 2.17 -9.20
CA ASP A 60 -10.79 2.12 -10.41
C ASP A 60 -9.70 3.20 -10.45
N VAL A 61 -9.55 3.98 -9.37
CA VAL A 61 -8.60 5.11 -9.29
C VAL A 61 -7.32 4.68 -8.61
N VAL A 62 -6.19 4.96 -9.27
CA VAL A 62 -4.86 4.81 -8.66
C VAL A 62 -4.62 5.99 -7.71
N LEU A 63 -4.60 5.73 -6.41
CA LEU A 63 -4.28 6.75 -5.41
C LEU A 63 -2.79 7.08 -5.38
N GLY A 64 -1.95 6.06 -5.54
CA GLY A 64 -0.50 6.21 -5.47
C GLY A 64 0.24 4.88 -5.42
N ALA A 65 1.56 4.96 -5.30
CA ALA A 65 2.43 3.80 -5.17
C ALA A 65 3.67 4.09 -4.32
N GLY A 66 4.32 3.04 -3.85
CA GLY A 66 5.57 3.12 -3.11
C GLY A 66 6.39 1.84 -3.21
N ILE A 67 7.61 1.89 -2.71
CA ILE A 67 8.49 0.73 -2.58
C ILE A 67 8.33 0.16 -1.18
N ILE A 68 8.14 -1.15 -1.08
CA ILE A 68 8.12 -1.87 0.18
C ILE A 68 9.53 -1.79 0.77
N ALA A 69 9.67 -1.09 1.89
CA ALA A 69 10.95 -0.94 2.58
C ALA A 69 11.23 -2.11 3.54
N ALA A 70 10.19 -2.64 4.17
CA ALA A 70 10.27 -3.76 5.11
C ALA A 70 8.92 -4.48 5.18
N ALA A 71 8.97 -5.78 5.45
CA ALA A 71 7.83 -6.59 5.84
C ALA A 71 8.20 -7.33 7.13
N PRO A 72 7.30 -7.44 8.12
CA PRO A 72 7.54 -8.30 9.28
C PRO A 72 7.87 -9.71 8.80
N ARG A 73 8.91 -10.32 9.37
CA ARG A 73 9.14 -11.75 9.20
C ARG A 73 8.01 -12.49 9.93
N SER A 74 7.30 -13.35 9.23
CA SER A 74 6.33 -14.29 9.82
C SER A 74 7.02 -15.27 10.75
#